data_AF-A0A0C3NAL2-F1
#
_entry.id   AF-A0A0C3NAL2-F1
#
_cell.length_a   1.000
_cell.length_b   1.000
_cell.length_c   1.000
_cell.angle_alpha   90.00
_cell.angle_beta   90.00
_cell.angle_gamma   90.00
#
_symmetry.space_group_name_H-M   'P 1'
#
loop_
_entity.id
_entity.type
_entity.pdbx_description
1 polymer ?
#
loop_
_entity_poly.entity_id
_entity_poly.type
_entity_poly.pdbx_seq_one_letter_code
_entity_poly.pdbx_strand_id
1 'polypeptide(L)'
;EQTFVLKDTWIDADRKREAAIMDDIRTAASNVDPKTIKGVDRLLLTVEDSWEVLVDGQVDDTHAIMRRGQEPTLNETAEVAANAEDCKRPQNQKPVVGGVKAPKALGDKLLQHPAKIHYRLVYKEVGKTIDELRASRNWETSIDCLPGLYRLHASGYVHRDISVGNILVVDGKGRLGDVEDAKAENDDSSHDMRTGTAFFMSTEVYNHAYLYKFNRDEGSDDIKLLLDSDDEDDDSRMDGDDVLPLLVVGSQHTSTTPNLETIHEEQPPASSASEPEAEVETVAATRTPDVFKYNPLHDLESVWWVALYMLLCSTPYKDPKMDQDAWEMHLRNHASLAADAFDNIEFRGRAMASTGNIWPVLETLLPPFAAVGAKLEEIREHVVAAFLNAEEDIPAIDFTVANSVYGFILVTFTKITKSLEGKKDIKIVTTDTSAMVAYLKSLENKIAGSLSADDTDAEEEEDEGRPPKASKTHHGATASSSAAL
;
A
#
# COMPACT_ATOMS: atom_id res chain seq x y z
N GLU A 1 -25.87 -23.99 3.76
CA GLU A 1 -26.13 -22.63 3.22
C GLU A 1 -24.83 -22.14 2.61
N GLN A 2 -24.89 -21.35 1.54
CA GLN A 2 -23.71 -20.74 0.92
C GLN A 2 -23.66 -19.28 1.33
N THR A 3 -22.51 -18.83 1.81
CA THR A 3 -22.29 -17.45 2.28
C THR A 3 -21.61 -16.66 1.17
N PHE A 4 -22.02 -15.41 1.01
CA PHE A 4 -21.48 -14.45 0.04
C PHE A 4 -21.13 -13.14 0.77
N VAL A 5 -20.28 -12.30 0.17
CA VAL A 5 -19.99 -10.94 0.68
C VAL A 5 -20.72 -9.92 -0.19
N LEU A 6 -21.39 -8.95 0.42
CA LEU A 6 -21.99 -7.79 -0.26
C LEU A 6 -21.12 -6.54 0.00
N LYS A 7 -20.52 -5.97 -1.04
CA LYS A 7 -19.97 -4.61 -1.04
C LYS A 7 -21.11 -3.64 -1.43
N ASP A 8 -21.37 -2.67 -0.58
CA ASP A 8 -22.44 -1.67 -0.74
C ASP A 8 -21.78 -0.28 -0.71
N THR A 9 -21.77 0.44 -1.84
CA THR A 9 -20.86 1.59 -2.05
C THR A 9 -21.49 2.72 -2.87
N TRP A 10 -20.86 3.90 -2.80
CA TRP A 10 -21.21 5.13 -3.52
C TRP A 10 -20.04 5.59 -4.39
N ILE A 11 -20.04 5.12 -5.64
CA ILE A 11 -19.00 5.37 -6.64
C ILE A 11 -19.34 6.60 -7.49
N ASP A 12 -18.34 7.25 -8.09
CA ASP A 12 -18.61 8.38 -8.99
C ASP A 12 -19.43 7.90 -10.21
N ALA A 13 -20.40 8.71 -10.64
CA ALA A 13 -21.40 8.32 -11.62
C ALA A 13 -20.79 8.00 -12.99
N ASP A 14 -19.70 8.68 -13.35
CA ASP A 14 -18.91 8.55 -14.59
C ASP A 14 -17.88 7.41 -14.55
N ARG A 15 -17.55 6.86 -13.37
CA ARG A 15 -16.61 5.74 -13.25
C ARG A 15 -17.21 4.42 -13.75
N LYS A 16 -16.36 3.59 -14.37
CA LYS A 16 -16.73 2.21 -14.71
C LYS A 16 -17.00 1.40 -13.43
N ARG A 17 -17.99 0.50 -13.48
CA ARG A 17 -18.40 -0.34 -12.34
C ARG A 17 -17.38 -1.45 -12.11
N GLU A 18 -17.09 -1.79 -10.86
CA GLU A 18 -16.04 -2.75 -10.49
C GLU A 18 -16.20 -4.12 -11.18
N ALA A 19 -17.42 -4.67 -11.25
CA ALA A 19 -17.67 -5.93 -11.97
C ALA A 19 -17.25 -5.87 -13.45
N ALA A 20 -17.50 -4.74 -14.12
CA ALA A 20 -17.12 -4.55 -15.51
C ALA A 20 -15.60 -4.34 -15.69
N ILE A 21 -14.90 -3.82 -14.68
CA ILE A 21 -13.43 -3.76 -14.66
C ILE A 21 -12.85 -5.18 -14.47
N MET A 22 -13.45 -5.99 -13.59
CA MET A 22 -13.09 -7.40 -13.40
C MET A 22 -13.28 -8.25 -14.67
N ASP A 23 -14.34 -8.01 -15.44
CA ASP A 23 -14.58 -8.69 -16.72
C ASP A 23 -13.59 -8.26 -17.81
N ASP A 24 -13.26 -6.97 -17.89
CA ASP A 24 -12.23 -6.44 -18.79
C ASP A 24 -10.85 -7.06 -18.51
N ILE A 25 -10.44 -7.10 -17.24
CA ILE A 25 -9.17 -7.69 -16.81
C ILE A 25 -9.11 -9.18 -17.19
N ARG A 26 -10.18 -9.95 -16.90
CA ARG A 26 -10.24 -11.37 -17.28
C ARG A 26 -10.26 -11.59 -18.79
N THR A 27 -10.91 -10.71 -19.54
CA THR A 27 -10.90 -10.73 -21.00
C THR A 27 -9.50 -10.48 -21.54
N ALA A 28 -8.80 -9.47 -21.03
CA ALA A 28 -7.42 -9.17 -21.41
C ALA A 28 -6.47 -10.32 -21.06
N ALA A 29 -6.52 -10.85 -19.83
CA ALA A 29 -5.72 -11.98 -19.40
C ALA A 29 -5.96 -13.25 -20.22
N SER A 30 -7.19 -13.47 -20.68
CA SER A 30 -7.54 -14.59 -21.59
C SER A 30 -6.96 -14.44 -22.99
N ASN A 31 -6.69 -13.21 -23.44
CA ASN A 31 -6.06 -12.92 -24.74
C ASN A 31 -4.53 -13.07 -24.70
N VAL A 32 -3.91 -13.07 -23.52
CA VAL A 32 -2.46 -13.29 -23.34
C VAL A 32 -2.14 -14.78 -23.46
N ASP A 33 -2.45 -15.57 -22.43
CA ASP A 33 -2.22 -17.02 -22.41
C ASP A 33 -3.00 -17.74 -21.27
N PRO A 34 -3.18 -19.07 -21.34
CA PRO A 34 -3.94 -19.83 -20.34
C PRO A 34 -3.39 -19.81 -18.90
N LYS A 35 -2.08 -19.56 -18.69
CA LYS A 35 -1.50 -19.37 -17.35
C LYS A 35 -1.83 -17.98 -16.81
N THR A 36 -1.87 -16.97 -17.66
CA THR A 36 -2.14 -15.58 -17.26
C THR A 36 -3.57 -15.40 -16.75
N ILE A 37 -4.60 -15.87 -17.47
CA ILE A 37 -5.97 -15.91 -16.94
C ILE A 37 -6.08 -16.75 -15.64
N LYS A 38 -5.42 -17.90 -15.57
CA LYS A 38 -5.41 -18.76 -14.38
C LYS A 38 -4.77 -18.09 -13.16
N GLY A 39 -3.76 -17.24 -13.36
CA GLY A 39 -3.16 -16.42 -12.29
C GLY A 39 -4.06 -15.27 -11.85
N VAL A 40 -4.74 -14.61 -12.79
CA VAL A 40 -5.74 -13.58 -12.50
C VAL A 40 -6.94 -14.14 -11.72
N ASP A 41 -7.44 -15.32 -12.07
CA ASP A 41 -8.52 -16.01 -11.33
C ASP A 41 -8.09 -16.56 -9.95
N ARG A 42 -6.78 -16.73 -9.73
CA ARG A 42 -6.21 -16.98 -8.40
C ARG A 42 -6.11 -15.69 -7.59
N LEU A 43 -5.71 -14.58 -8.22
CA LEU A 43 -5.54 -13.27 -7.59
C LEU A 43 -6.88 -12.68 -7.16
N LEU A 44 -7.81 -12.50 -8.09
CA LEU A 44 -9.00 -11.68 -7.88
C LEU A 44 -10.13 -12.45 -7.21
N LEU A 45 -11.04 -11.71 -6.56
CA LEU A 45 -12.34 -12.25 -6.15
C LEU A 45 -13.23 -12.50 -7.36
N THR A 46 -14.24 -13.35 -7.20
CA THR A 46 -15.22 -13.69 -8.24
C THR A 46 -16.56 -13.05 -7.93
N VAL A 47 -17.08 -12.28 -8.89
CA VAL A 47 -18.43 -11.71 -8.81
C VAL A 47 -19.48 -12.81 -8.98
N GLU A 48 -20.51 -12.78 -8.13
CA GLU A 48 -21.76 -13.53 -8.27
C GLU A 48 -22.81 -12.68 -9.00
N ASP A 49 -23.02 -11.44 -8.54
CA ASP A 49 -24.02 -10.51 -9.09
C ASP A 49 -23.62 -9.05 -8.78
N SER A 50 -24.12 -8.08 -9.55
CA SER A 50 -23.93 -6.65 -9.28
C SER A 50 -25.00 -5.78 -9.91
N TRP A 51 -25.41 -4.71 -9.24
CA TRP A 51 -26.45 -3.79 -9.73
C TRP A 51 -26.33 -2.38 -9.15
N GLU A 52 -26.86 -1.41 -9.89
CA GLU A 52 -27.13 -0.07 -9.36
C GLU A 52 -28.41 -0.09 -8.53
N VAL A 53 -28.38 0.48 -7.33
CA VAL A 53 -29.54 0.46 -6.42
C VAL A 53 -30.60 1.43 -6.93
N LEU A 54 -31.87 1.02 -6.83
CA LEU A 54 -33.01 1.82 -7.29
C LEU A 54 -33.81 2.36 -6.10
N VAL A 55 -34.14 3.65 -6.14
CA VAL A 55 -35.10 4.33 -5.25
C VAL A 55 -36.29 4.77 -6.11
N ASP A 56 -37.49 4.32 -5.75
CA ASP A 56 -38.74 4.56 -6.50
C ASP A 56 -38.64 4.25 -8.01
N GLY A 57 -37.81 3.25 -8.38
CA GLY A 57 -37.59 2.82 -9.76
C GLY A 57 -36.59 3.65 -10.57
N GLN A 58 -35.96 4.65 -9.96
CA GLN A 58 -34.86 5.43 -10.54
C GLN A 58 -33.54 5.03 -9.89
N VAL A 59 -32.41 5.15 -10.61
CA VAL A 59 -31.08 4.93 -10.04
C VAL A 59 -30.87 5.89 -8.87
N ASP A 60 -30.44 5.35 -7.73
CA ASP A 60 -30.12 6.10 -6.54
C ASP A 60 -28.83 6.90 -6.78
N ASP A 61 -29.02 8.13 -7.24
CA ASP A 61 -27.98 9.10 -7.57
C ASP A 61 -28.02 10.26 -6.57
N THR A 62 -26.86 10.60 -6.01
CA THR A 62 -26.72 11.65 -4.98
C THR A 62 -27.20 13.03 -5.44
N HIS A 63 -27.15 13.35 -6.73
CA HIS A 63 -27.57 14.64 -7.27
C HIS A 63 -29.04 14.61 -7.73
N ALA A 64 -29.46 13.57 -8.45
CA ALA A 64 -30.83 13.45 -8.94
C ALA A 64 -31.84 13.04 -7.86
N ILE A 65 -31.48 12.11 -6.97
CA ILE A 65 -32.38 11.55 -5.94
C ILE A 65 -32.18 12.23 -4.59
N MET A 66 -30.98 12.17 -3.99
CA MET A 66 -30.78 12.73 -2.63
C MET A 66 -30.93 14.25 -2.60
N ARG A 67 -30.23 14.96 -3.49
CA ARG A 67 -30.34 16.41 -3.66
C ARG A 67 -31.64 16.84 -4.39
N ARG A 68 -32.38 15.92 -5.03
CA ARG A 68 -33.54 16.24 -5.89
C ARG A 68 -33.23 17.29 -6.97
N GLY A 69 -32.01 17.28 -7.51
CA GLY A 69 -31.52 18.26 -8.48
C GLY A 69 -31.26 19.66 -7.91
N GLN A 70 -31.18 19.82 -6.58
CA GLN A 70 -30.91 21.11 -5.92
C GLN A 70 -29.48 21.20 -5.39
N GLU A 71 -28.78 22.28 -5.69
CA GLU A 71 -27.47 22.54 -5.08
C GLU A 71 -27.64 23.09 -3.65
N PRO A 72 -27.03 22.47 -2.62
CA PRO A 72 -27.08 23.00 -1.26
C PRO A 72 -26.41 24.36 -1.20
N THR A 73 -27.02 25.34 -0.53
CA THR A 73 -26.36 26.63 -0.26
C THR A 73 -25.73 26.62 1.13
N LEU A 74 -24.49 27.13 1.24
CA LEU A 74 -23.67 27.05 2.44
C LEU A 74 -24.23 27.81 3.67
N ASN A 75 -25.33 28.54 3.50
CA ASN A 75 -25.88 29.49 4.47
C ASN A 75 -26.94 28.89 5.41
N GLU A 76 -27.42 27.67 5.12
CA GLU A 76 -28.45 27.03 5.95
C GLU A 76 -27.82 26.08 6.97
N THR A 77 -27.58 26.61 8.19
CA THR A 77 -27.25 25.77 9.35
C THR A 77 -28.46 24.92 9.71
N ALA A 78 -28.45 23.64 9.32
CA ALA A 78 -29.49 22.70 9.70
C ALA A 78 -29.39 22.37 11.21
N GLU A 79 -30.42 22.70 11.98
CA GLU A 79 -30.55 22.24 13.37
C GLU A 79 -30.87 20.73 13.38
N VAL A 80 -29.83 19.91 13.33
CA VAL A 80 -29.96 18.46 13.54
C VAL A 80 -30.29 18.22 15.01
N ALA A 81 -31.45 17.62 15.27
CA ALA A 81 -31.86 17.27 16.63
C ALA A 81 -30.84 16.30 17.24
N ALA A 82 -30.10 16.76 18.25
CA ALA A 82 -29.14 15.95 19.00
C ALA A 82 -29.88 14.89 19.84
N ASN A 83 -30.21 13.77 19.22
CA ASN A 83 -30.77 12.62 19.89
C ASN A 83 -29.72 12.06 20.86
N ALA A 84 -30.06 12.00 22.16
CA ALA A 84 -29.12 11.57 23.19
C ALA A 84 -28.63 10.12 23.01
N GLU A 85 -29.41 9.29 22.31
CA GLU A 85 -29.03 7.93 21.92
C GLU A 85 -28.06 7.87 20.72
N ASP A 86 -27.99 8.93 19.90
CA ASP A 86 -27.08 9.05 18.74
C ASP A 86 -25.73 9.67 19.14
N CYS A 87 -25.56 10.04 20.41
CA CYS A 87 -24.24 10.23 21.03
C CYS A 87 -23.45 8.92 21.24
N LYS A 88 -23.92 7.79 20.69
CA LYS A 88 -23.09 6.61 20.42
C LYS A 88 -21.99 7.03 19.45
N ARG A 89 -20.81 7.33 20.00
CA ARG A 89 -19.58 7.51 19.20
C ARG A 89 -19.51 6.34 18.22
N PRO A 90 -19.44 6.58 16.89
CA PRO A 90 -19.25 5.48 15.95
C PRO A 90 -17.98 4.76 16.38
N GLN A 91 -18.09 3.46 16.67
CA GLN A 91 -16.97 2.64 17.13
C GLN A 91 -16.09 2.23 15.94
N ASN A 92 -15.86 3.18 15.03
CA ASN A 92 -14.87 3.08 13.97
C ASN A 92 -13.51 3.09 14.67
N GLN A 93 -12.96 1.89 14.88
CA GLN A 93 -11.60 1.72 15.42
C GLN A 93 -10.54 2.21 14.42
N LYS A 94 -10.91 2.43 13.17
CA LYS A 94 -10.06 2.94 12.09
C LYS A 94 -10.48 4.38 11.73
N PRO A 95 -9.52 5.27 11.39
CA PRO A 95 -9.86 6.55 10.76
C PRO A 95 -10.61 6.31 9.44
N VAL A 96 -11.37 7.31 8.98
CA VAL A 96 -12.05 7.24 7.68
C VAL A 96 -11.01 7.19 6.55
N VAL A 97 -10.78 5.99 6.00
CA VAL A 97 -9.96 5.79 4.80
C VAL A 97 -10.64 6.53 3.64
N GLY A 98 -9.86 7.21 2.80
CA GLY A 98 -10.38 8.11 1.75
C GLY A 98 -10.92 9.46 2.26
N GLY A 99 -10.99 9.67 3.57
CA GLY A 99 -11.43 10.94 4.17
C GLY A 99 -10.39 12.05 4.03
N VAL A 100 -10.37 12.74 2.88
CA VAL A 100 -9.57 13.96 2.69
C VAL A 100 -9.90 14.95 3.81
N LYS A 101 -8.89 15.35 4.61
CA LYS A 101 -9.01 16.47 5.54
C LYS A 101 -9.23 17.74 4.72
N ALA A 102 -10.51 18.09 4.49
CA ALA A 102 -10.88 19.27 3.74
C ALA A 102 -10.16 20.50 4.32
N PRO A 103 -9.33 21.21 3.53
CA PRO A 103 -8.65 22.41 4.01
C PRO A 103 -9.68 23.43 4.48
N LYS A 104 -9.47 24.05 5.64
CA LYS A 104 -10.36 25.12 6.16
C LYS A 104 -10.54 26.31 5.19
N ALA A 105 -9.67 26.43 4.18
CA ALA A 105 -9.74 27.42 3.12
C ALA A 105 -10.73 27.08 1.98
N LEU A 106 -11.35 25.89 1.97
CA LEU A 106 -12.16 25.39 0.86
C LEU A 106 -13.63 25.87 0.87
N GLY A 107 -13.89 27.06 1.43
CA GLY A 107 -15.23 27.55 1.81
C GLY A 107 -16.33 27.34 0.76
N ASP A 108 -16.07 27.70 -0.50
CA ASP A 108 -17.05 27.59 -1.59
C ASP A 108 -16.85 26.37 -2.50
N LYS A 109 -15.68 25.70 -2.43
CA LYS A 109 -15.34 24.54 -3.28
C LYS A 109 -15.88 23.21 -2.72
N LEU A 110 -16.36 23.18 -1.48
CA LEU A 110 -16.96 22.02 -0.81
C LEU A 110 -18.24 21.46 -1.46
N LEU A 111 -18.86 22.21 -2.40
CA LEU A 111 -20.12 21.80 -3.05
C LEU A 111 -19.91 21.04 -4.38
N GLN A 112 -18.73 21.16 -4.99
CA GLN A 112 -18.39 20.57 -6.29
C GLN A 112 -17.82 19.15 -6.16
N HIS A 113 -18.54 18.28 -5.45
CA HIS A 113 -18.30 16.84 -5.56
C HIS A 113 -18.99 16.30 -6.82
N PRO A 114 -18.38 15.35 -7.56
CA PRO A 114 -19.05 14.67 -8.66
C PRO A 114 -20.29 13.93 -8.14
N ALA A 115 -21.29 13.79 -9.01
CA ALA A 115 -22.43 12.93 -8.72
C ALA A 115 -21.94 11.50 -8.48
N LYS A 116 -22.44 10.87 -7.43
CA LYS A 116 -22.22 9.46 -7.10
C LYS A 116 -23.49 8.65 -7.30
N ILE A 117 -23.32 7.39 -7.69
CA ILE A 117 -24.37 6.36 -7.86
C ILE A 117 -24.17 5.25 -6.82
N HIS A 118 -25.28 4.78 -6.25
CA HIS A 118 -25.33 3.65 -5.32
C HIS A 118 -25.12 2.34 -6.07
N TYR A 119 -24.09 1.59 -5.73
CA TYR A 119 -23.73 0.36 -6.42
C TYR A 119 -23.50 -0.79 -5.44
N ARG A 120 -24.03 -1.96 -5.80
CA ARG A 120 -23.92 -3.20 -5.03
C ARG A 120 -23.21 -4.27 -5.84
N LEU A 121 -22.32 -4.98 -5.16
CA LEU A 121 -21.51 -6.06 -5.71
C LEU A 121 -21.49 -7.24 -4.74
N VAL A 122 -21.76 -8.44 -5.25
CA VAL A 122 -21.73 -9.68 -4.48
C VAL A 122 -20.54 -10.52 -4.89
N TYR A 123 -19.66 -10.86 -3.94
CA TYR A 123 -18.55 -11.80 -4.14
C TYR A 123 -18.91 -13.21 -3.67
N LYS A 124 -18.41 -14.22 -4.40
CA LYS A 124 -18.51 -15.64 -4.03
C LYS A 124 -17.65 -16.00 -2.83
N GLU A 125 -16.46 -15.43 -2.77
CA GLU A 125 -15.46 -15.69 -1.75
C GLU A 125 -15.72 -14.87 -0.48
N VAL A 126 -15.62 -15.52 0.68
CA VAL A 126 -15.69 -14.86 1.99
C VAL A 126 -14.29 -14.88 2.62
N GLY A 127 -13.61 -13.75 2.59
CA GLY A 127 -12.26 -13.59 3.13
C GLY A 127 -12.19 -12.74 4.40
N LYS A 128 -10.96 -12.53 4.89
CA LYS A 128 -10.62 -11.49 5.87
C LYS A 128 -9.42 -10.71 5.39
N THR A 129 -9.44 -9.40 5.56
CA THR A 129 -8.33 -8.52 5.13
C THR A 129 -7.13 -8.69 6.06
N ILE A 130 -5.89 -8.39 5.63
CA ILE A 130 -4.69 -8.44 6.49
C ILE A 130 -4.90 -7.63 7.79
N ASP A 131 -5.61 -6.50 7.68
CA ASP A 131 -5.94 -5.60 8.79
C ASP A 131 -7.01 -6.17 9.77
N GLU A 132 -7.65 -7.30 9.45
CA GLU A 132 -8.54 -8.05 10.34
C GLU A 132 -7.87 -9.29 10.99
N LEU A 133 -6.70 -9.69 10.49
CA LEU A 133 -6.03 -10.94 10.88
C LEU A 133 -5.18 -10.81 12.15
N ARG A 134 -5.82 -11.05 13.30
CA ARG A 134 -5.18 -11.07 14.63
C ARG A 134 -4.26 -12.28 14.91
N ALA A 135 -3.67 -12.93 13.89
CA ALA A 135 -2.93 -14.18 14.02
C ALA A 135 -1.70 -14.27 13.11
N SER A 136 -0.73 -15.12 13.50
CA SER A 136 0.63 -15.16 12.96
C SER A 136 0.81 -16.03 11.70
N ARG A 137 -0.12 -15.97 10.73
CA ARG A 137 -0.11 -16.78 9.49
C ARG A 137 -0.26 -15.94 8.22
N ASN A 138 0.06 -14.65 8.32
CA ASN A 138 -0.31 -13.63 7.34
C ASN A 138 0.79 -13.32 6.33
N TRP A 139 2.04 -13.67 6.64
CA TRP A 139 3.18 -13.30 5.80
C TRP A 139 3.12 -14.07 4.48
N GLU A 140 2.89 -15.38 4.57
CA GLU A 140 2.71 -16.30 3.44
C GLU A 140 1.60 -15.84 2.49
N THR A 141 0.41 -15.54 3.05
CA THR A 141 -0.74 -15.02 2.29
C THR A 141 -0.43 -13.72 1.55
N SER A 142 0.34 -12.81 2.15
CA SER A 142 0.65 -11.52 1.54
C SER A 142 1.57 -11.66 0.33
N ILE A 143 2.33 -12.77 0.25
CA ILE A 143 3.21 -13.12 -0.85
C ILE A 143 2.43 -13.80 -1.99
N ASP A 144 1.39 -14.58 -1.68
CA ASP A 144 0.56 -15.29 -2.68
C ASP A 144 0.01 -14.36 -3.78
N CYS A 145 -0.18 -13.07 -3.48
CA CYS A 145 -0.65 -12.08 -4.44
C CYS A 145 0.39 -11.72 -5.52
N LEU A 146 1.70 -11.91 -5.29
CA LEU A 146 2.75 -11.47 -6.24
C LEU A 146 2.72 -12.19 -7.60
N PRO A 147 2.65 -13.54 -7.68
CA PRO A 147 2.50 -14.23 -8.96
C PRO A 147 1.22 -13.83 -9.70
N GLY A 148 0.15 -13.55 -8.96
CA GLY A 148 -1.11 -13.04 -9.50
C GLY A 148 -0.99 -11.61 -10.04
N LEU A 149 -0.34 -10.71 -9.30
CA LEU A 149 -0.09 -9.32 -9.67
C LEU A 149 0.78 -9.22 -10.94
N TYR A 150 1.79 -10.09 -11.06
CA TYR A 150 2.55 -10.25 -12.30
C TYR A 150 1.63 -10.62 -13.49
N ARG A 151 0.63 -11.49 -13.30
CA ARG A 151 -0.34 -11.82 -14.36
C ARG A 151 -1.33 -10.68 -14.64
N LEU A 152 -1.69 -9.88 -13.63
CA LEU A 152 -2.49 -8.66 -13.82
C LEU A 152 -1.73 -7.67 -14.72
N HIS A 153 -0.46 -7.41 -14.40
CA HIS A 153 0.41 -6.49 -15.16
C HIS A 153 0.69 -7.02 -16.56
N ALA A 154 0.97 -8.32 -16.71
CA ALA A 154 1.12 -8.97 -18.02
C ALA A 154 -0.17 -8.96 -18.87
N SER A 155 -1.34 -8.74 -18.26
CA SER A 155 -2.61 -8.50 -18.97
C SER A 155 -2.85 -7.04 -19.35
N GLY A 156 -1.89 -6.14 -19.06
CA GLY A 156 -1.95 -4.72 -19.37
C GLY A 156 -2.69 -3.87 -18.33
N TYR A 157 -2.84 -4.34 -17.08
CA TYR A 157 -3.52 -3.64 -15.99
C TYR A 157 -2.64 -3.43 -14.75
N VAL A 158 -2.75 -2.26 -14.11
CA VAL A 158 -2.24 -1.97 -12.75
C VAL A 158 -3.40 -1.85 -11.76
N HIS A 159 -3.17 -2.22 -10.50
CA HIS A 159 -4.20 -2.23 -9.46
C HIS A 159 -4.43 -0.88 -8.79
N ARG A 160 -3.35 -0.13 -8.52
CA ARG A 160 -3.32 1.23 -7.96
C ARG A 160 -3.78 1.41 -6.49
N ASP A 161 -4.50 0.47 -5.88
CA ASP A 161 -4.75 0.45 -4.43
C ASP A 161 -4.34 -0.88 -3.76
N ILE A 162 -3.05 -1.23 -3.83
CA ILE A 162 -2.50 -2.34 -3.03
C ILE A 162 -2.41 -1.90 -1.56
N SER A 163 -3.18 -2.56 -0.68
CA SER A 163 -3.23 -2.20 0.75
C SER A 163 -3.55 -3.41 1.64
N VAL A 164 -3.28 -3.31 2.94
CA VAL A 164 -3.70 -4.31 3.94
C VAL A 164 -5.22 -4.42 4.11
N GLY A 165 -5.98 -3.46 3.58
CA GLY A 165 -7.45 -3.51 3.49
C GLY A 165 -7.95 -4.29 2.28
N ASN A 166 -7.18 -4.32 1.19
CA ASN A 166 -7.60 -4.89 -0.09
C ASN A 166 -6.99 -6.28 -0.36
N ILE A 167 -5.97 -6.69 0.41
CA ILE A 167 -5.45 -8.06 0.40
C ILE A 167 -6.19 -8.90 1.44
N LEU A 168 -6.84 -9.98 0.99
CA LEU A 168 -7.65 -10.90 1.79
C LEU A 168 -7.06 -12.31 1.85
N VAL A 169 -7.18 -12.98 3.01
CA VAL A 169 -7.10 -14.43 3.09
C VAL A 169 -8.44 -15.01 2.64
N VAL A 170 -8.44 -15.84 1.60
CA VAL A 170 -9.55 -16.71 1.20
C VAL A 170 -9.03 -18.14 1.14
N ASP A 171 -9.67 -19.06 1.88
CA ASP A 171 -9.28 -20.49 1.98
C ASP A 171 -7.78 -20.74 2.29
N GLY A 172 -7.17 -19.80 3.02
CA GLY A 172 -5.75 -19.86 3.38
C GLY A 172 -4.78 -19.34 2.32
N LYS A 173 -5.28 -18.74 1.24
CA LYS A 173 -4.49 -18.10 0.18
C LYS A 173 -4.74 -16.59 0.11
N GLY A 174 -3.73 -15.83 -0.33
CA GLY A 174 -3.88 -14.42 -0.66
C GLY A 174 -4.72 -14.20 -1.91
N ARG A 175 -5.66 -13.26 -1.81
CA ARG A 175 -6.42 -12.69 -2.92
C ARG A 175 -6.46 -11.18 -2.80
N LEU A 176 -6.61 -10.50 -3.93
CA LEU A 176 -6.74 -9.06 -4.03
C LEU A 176 -8.19 -8.73 -4.40
N GLY A 177 -8.80 -7.85 -3.62
CA GLY A 177 -10.10 -7.24 -3.92
C GLY A 177 -9.94 -5.75 -4.24
N ASP A 178 -11.06 -5.11 -4.55
CA ASP A 178 -11.18 -3.68 -4.80
C ASP A 178 -10.42 -3.16 -6.03
N VAL A 179 -10.83 -3.63 -7.21
CA VAL A 179 -10.25 -3.22 -8.50
C VAL A 179 -10.88 -1.94 -9.07
N GLU A 180 -11.62 -1.15 -8.26
CA GLU A 180 -12.38 0.01 -8.76
C GLU A 180 -11.52 1.18 -9.26
N ASP A 181 -10.25 1.21 -8.86
CA ASP A 181 -9.21 2.13 -9.34
C ASP A 181 -8.27 1.49 -10.39
N ALA A 182 -8.43 0.21 -10.72
CA ALA A 182 -7.52 -0.49 -11.64
C ALA A 182 -7.55 0.12 -13.05
N LYS A 183 -6.39 0.19 -13.70
CA LYS A 183 -6.21 0.96 -14.94
C LYS A 183 -5.41 0.22 -16.00
N ALA A 184 -5.81 0.34 -17.26
CA ALA A 184 -5.09 -0.22 -18.39
C ALA A 184 -3.87 0.66 -18.77
N GLU A 185 -2.81 0.04 -19.29
CA GLU A 185 -1.55 0.69 -19.72
C GLU A 185 -1.76 1.90 -20.66
N ASN A 186 -2.68 1.76 -21.62
CA ASN A 186 -2.94 2.76 -22.66
C ASN A 186 -4.10 3.70 -22.32
N ASP A 187 -4.59 3.69 -21.08
CA ASP A 187 -5.63 4.60 -20.62
C ASP A 187 -5.01 5.92 -20.10
N ASP A 188 -5.18 6.98 -20.88
CA ASP A 188 -4.71 8.34 -20.55
C ASP A 188 -5.75 9.19 -19.79
N SER A 189 -6.85 8.59 -19.31
CA SER A 189 -7.85 9.29 -18.50
C SER A 189 -7.25 9.88 -17.21
N SER A 190 -7.50 11.17 -16.95
CA SER A 190 -7.19 11.80 -15.68
C SER A 190 -8.48 12.06 -14.90
N HIS A 191 -8.57 11.45 -13.72
CA HIS A 191 -9.59 11.79 -12.73
C HIS A 191 -8.88 12.50 -11.56
N ASP A 192 -9.38 13.67 -11.15
CA ASP A 192 -8.78 14.56 -10.13
C ASP A 192 -8.71 13.96 -8.71
N MET A 193 -9.23 12.74 -8.51
CA MET A 193 -9.24 12.06 -7.23
C MET A 193 -7.98 11.22 -7.07
N ARG A 194 -7.15 11.57 -6.08
CA ARG A 194 -5.98 10.77 -5.68
C ARG A 194 -6.44 9.40 -5.17
N THR A 195 -6.22 8.39 -5.99
CA THR A 195 -6.58 6.99 -5.76
C THR A 195 -5.56 6.30 -4.88
N GLY A 196 -6.01 5.42 -3.99
CA GLY A 196 -5.14 4.61 -3.14
C GLY A 196 -5.06 5.05 -1.67
N THR A 197 -4.88 4.07 -0.79
CA THR A 197 -4.68 4.29 0.64
C THR A 197 -3.34 5.00 0.89
N ALA A 198 -3.39 6.22 1.44
CA ALA A 198 -2.25 7.15 1.54
C ALA A 198 -0.99 6.60 2.25
N PHE A 199 -1.12 5.56 3.07
CA PHE A 199 -0.02 4.87 3.75
C PHE A 199 0.81 3.97 2.83
N PHE A 200 0.21 3.45 1.76
CA PHE A 200 0.81 2.46 0.86
C PHE A 200 1.10 3.03 -0.53
N MET A 201 0.29 4.01 -0.98
CA MET A 201 0.44 4.75 -2.24
C MET A 201 1.90 5.13 -2.54
N SER A 202 2.40 4.75 -3.72
CA SER A 202 3.75 5.07 -4.21
C SER A 202 4.09 6.57 -4.09
N THR A 203 5.35 6.87 -3.79
CA THR A 203 5.85 8.25 -3.66
C THR A 203 5.70 9.07 -4.95
N GLU A 204 5.91 8.46 -6.12
CA GLU A 204 5.65 9.11 -7.41
C GLU A 204 4.16 9.43 -7.60
N VAL A 205 3.31 8.43 -7.32
CA VAL A 205 1.85 8.53 -7.44
C VAL A 205 1.31 9.64 -6.53
N TYR A 206 1.82 9.75 -5.31
CA TYR A 206 1.45 10.81 -4.37
C TYR A 206 1.82 12.21 -4.88
N ASN A 207 3.00 12.35 -5.48
CA ASN A 207 3.48 13.61 -6.05
C ASN A 207 2.91 13.90 -7.45
N HIS A 208 2.33 12.89 -8.11
CA HIS A 208 1.89 12.92 -9.51
C HIS A 208 3.00 13.36 -10.48
N ALA A 209 4.21 12.85 -10.25
CA ALA A 209 5.42 13.24 -10.99
C ALA A 209 6.45 12.11 -10.98
N TYR A 210 7.23 12.03 -12.06
CA TYR A 210 8.42 11.18 -12.17
C TYR A 210 9.57 11.78 -11.33
N LEU A 211 10.10 11.02 -10.37
CA LEU A 211 11.01 11.49 -9.32
C LEU A 211 12.47 11.07 -9.53
N TYR A 212 12.73 10.03 -10.32
CA TYR A 212 14.06 9.42 -10.46
C TYR A 212 14.84 9.96 -11.67
N LYS A 213 14.15 10.49 -12.69
CA LYS A 213 14.73 11.21 -13.84
C LYS A 213 15.68 12.35 -13.46
N PHE A 214 15.41 13.02 -12.33
CA PHE A 214 16.09 14.27 -11.94
C PHE A 214 17.05 14.12 -10.74
N ASN A 215 17.03 12.98 -10.04
CA ASN A 215 17.80 12.74 -8.81
C ASN A 215 18.92 11.69 -9.00
N ARG A 216 19.76 11.90 -10.02
CA ARG A 216 20.99 11.11 -10.23
C ARG A 216 22.14 11.67 -9.40
N ASP A 217 22.25 11.21 -8.16
CA ASP A 217 23.40 11.43 -7.29
C ASP A 217 24.48 10.36 -7.52
N GLU A 218 25.70 10.55 -7.00
CA GLU A 218 26.86 9.64 -7.19
C GLU A 218 26.60 8.17 -6.80
N GLY A 219 25.63 7.89 -5.93
CA GLY A 219 25.24 6.51 -5.55
C GLY A 219 24.19 5.84 -6.47
N SER A 220 23.68 6.54 -7.49
CA SER A 220 22.65 6.00 -8.39
C SER A 220 23.17 4.91 -9.33
N ASP A 221 24.45 5.00 -9.71
CA ASP A 221 25.09 4.02 -10.60
C ASP A 221 25.34 2.68 -9.86
N ASP A 222 25.71 2.71 -8.58
CA ASP A 222 25.91 1.51 -7.75
C ASP A 222 24.62 0.70 -7.58
N ILE A 223 23.49 1.39 -7.33
CA ILE A 223 22.16 0.74 -7.18
C ILE A 223 21.67 0.16 -8.52
N LYS A 224 21.97 0.81 -9.65
CA LYS A 224 21.53 0.34 -10.97
C LYS A 224 22.12 -1.04 -11.34
N LEU A 225 23.33 -1.35 -10.87
CA LEU A 225 24.00 -2.63 -11.10
C LEU A 225 23.29 -3.84 -10.46
N LEU A 226 22.37 -3.62 -9.50
CA LEU A 226 21.57 -4.68 -8.88
C LEU A 226 20.63 -5.39 -9.86
N LEU A 227 20.26 -4.74 -10.97
CA LEU A 227 19.40 -5.36 -11.99
C LEU A 227 20.17 -6.31 -12.92
N ASP A 228 21.50 -6.24 -12.94
CA ASP A 228 22.38 -7.07 -13.78
C ASP A 228 22.97 -8.27 -13.02
N SER A 229 22.74 -8.37 -11.69
CA SER A 229 23.19 -9.50 -10.88
C SER A 229 22.18 -10.65 -10.90
N ASP A 230 22.34 -11.57 -11.86
CA ASP A 230 21.66 -12.87 -11.86
C ASP A 230 22.12 -13.72 -10.65
N ASP A 231 21.29 -13.78 -9.61
CA ASP A 231 21.40 -14.76 -8.51
C ASP A 231 21.07 -16.18 -9.07
N GLU A 232 22.04 -16.85 -9.69
CA GLU A 232 21.87 -18.17 -10.34
C GLU A 232 21.48 -19.33 -9.38
N ASP A 233 21.44 -19.11 -8.06
CA ASP A 233 21.38 -20.13 -7.00
C ASP A 233 20.15 -20.04 -6.04
N ASP A 234 18.93 -20.40 -6.45
CA ASP A 234 17.94 -21.02 -5.53
C ASP A 234 16.94 -21.95 -6.25
N ASP A 235 17.20 -23.26 -6.22
CA ASP A 235 16.35 -24.35 -6.76
C ASP A 235 15.10 -24.60 -5.87
N SER A 236 14.44 -23.52 -5.45
CA SER A 236 13.25 -23.57 -4.60
C SER A 236 12.03 -23.95 -5.44
N ARG A 237 11.50 -25.15 -5.18
CA ARG A 237 10.34 -25.70 -5.90
C ARG A 237 9.06 -24.91 -5.61
N MET A 238 8.82 -23.88 -6.40
CA MET A 238 7.48 -23.32 -6.62
C MET A 238 6.59 -24.38 -7.28
N ASP A 239 5.29 -24.34 -7.00
CA ASP A 239 4.32 -25.17 -7.70
C ASP A 239 4.31 -24.79 -9.19
N GLY A 240 4.12 -25.75 -10.11
CA GLY A 240 4.48 -25.59 -11.53
C GLY A 240 3.73 -24.49 -12.33
N ASP A 241 2.78 -23.82 -11.71
CA ASP A 241 2.05 -22.66 -12.23
C ASP A 241 2.63 -21.31 -11.77
N ASP A 242 3.30 -21.27 -10.61
CA ASP A 242 3.75 -20.05 -9.93
C ASP A 242 5.23 -19.71 -10.25
N VAL A 243 5.87 -20.52 -11.08
CA VAL A 243 7.16 -20.20 -11.73
C VAL A 243 6.96 -19.02 -12.68
N LEU A 244 7.42 -17.84 -12.25
CA LEU A 244 7.59 -16.67 -13.10
C LEU A 244 8.57 -16.99 -14.24
N PRO A 245 8.39 -16.43 -15.46
CA PRO A 245 9.36 -16.57 -16.52
C PRO A 245 10.65 -15.80 -16.17
N LEU A 246 11.58 -16.45 -15.47
CA LEU A 246 12.97 -15.99 -15.37
C LEU A 246 13.50 -15.81 -16.79
N LEU A 247 13.97 -14.60 -17.10
CA LEU A 247 14.38 -14.20 -18.43
C LEU A 247 15.69 -14.90 -18.80
N VAL A 248 15.58 -16.08 -19.42
CA VAL A 248 16.72 -16.70 -20.11
C VAL A 248 17.04 -15.87 -21.36
N VAL A 249 17.79 -14.78 -21.19
CA VAL A 249 18.40 -14.01 -22.27
C VAL A 249 19.60 -14.80 -22.80
N GLY A 250 19.29 -15.95 -23.39
CA GLY A 250 20.27 -16.84 -24.01
C GLY A 250 20.90 -16.16 -25.22
N SER A 251 22.08 -15.58 -25.03
CA SER A 251 22.88 -14.97 -26.10
C SER A 251 23.08 -15.95 -27.27
N GLN A 252 22.41 -15.67 -28.39
CA GLN A 252 22.70 -16.30 -29.68
C GLN A 252 22.96 -15.24 -30.74
N HIS A 253 24.20 -14.76 -30.75
CA HIS A 253 24.83 -14.27 -31.97
C HIS A 253 24.84 -15.37 -33.03
N THR A 254 23.87 -15.37 -33.95
CA THR A 254 24.01 -16.04 -35.26
C THR A 254 23.76 -15.05 -36.38
N SER A 255 24.84 -14.41 -36.81
CA SER A 255 24.87 -13.53 -37.96
C SER A 255 24.44 -14.27 -39.23
N THR A 256 23.32 -13.91 -39.86
CA THR A 256 23.07 -14.27 -41.27
C THR A 256 22.19 -13.20 -41.93
N THR A 257 22.81 -12.33 -42.72
CA THR A 257 22.11 -11.44 -43.64
C THR A 257 21.69 -12.19 -44.91
N PRO A 258 20.49 -11.92 -45.44
CA PRO A 258 20.22 -12.05 -46.86
C PRO A 258 20.30 -10.67 -47.53
N ASN A 259 21.26 -10.53 -48.43
CA ASN A 259 21.43 -9.36 -49.29
C ASN A 259 20.26 -9.25 -50.28
N LEU A 260 19.75 -8.03 -50.55
CA LEU A 260 18.93 -7.78 -51.73
C LEU A 260 19.22 -6.38 -52.32
N GLU A 261 20.10 -6.38 -53.32
CA GLU A 261 20.44 -5.21 -54.12
C GLU A 261 19.34 -4.88 -55.13
N THR A 262 19.05 -3.60 -55.39
CA THR A 262 18.44 -3.16 -56.67
C THR A 262 18.89 -1.73 -57.03
N ILE A 263 20.08 -1.64 -57.62
CA ILE A 263 20.42 -0.97 -58.89
C ILE A 263 19.88 0.47 -59.18
N HIS A 264 20.83 1.42 -59.22
CA HIS A 264 21.03 2.61 -60.09
C HIS A 264 19.88 3.54 -60.56
N GLU A 265 20.14 4.86 -60.50
CA GLU A 265 20.47 5.65 -61.72
C GLU A 265 21.17 7.02 -61.44
N GLU A 266 21.80 7.57 -62.49
CA GLU A 266 22.68 8.76 -62.52
C GLU A 266 22.47 9.53 -63.87
N GLN A 267 22.79 10.83 -64.07
CA GLN A 267 23.53 11.82 -63.27
C GLN A 267 22.92 13.26 -63.46
N PRO A 268 23.61 14.45 -63.53
CA PRO A 268 22.97 15.76 -63.25
C PRO A 268 22.68 16.61 -64.52
N PRO A 269 22.31 17.91 -64.37
CA PRO A 269 23.34 18.94 -64.57
C PRO A 269 23.27 20.15 -63.62
N ALA A 270 24.32 20.99 -63.67
CA ALA A 270 24.56 22.12 -62.78
C ALA A 270 23.83 23.42 -63.16
N SER A 271 23.61 24.31 -62.17
CA SER A 271 23.55 25.76 -62.38
C SER A 271 23.92 26.52 -61.10
N SER A 272 24.71 27.58 -61.24
CA SER A 272 25.22 28.42 -60.16
C SER A 272 24.28 29.59 -59.84
N ALA A 273 24.00 29.83 -58.56
CA ALA A 273 23.56 31.14 -58.04
C ALA A 273 23.97 31.28 -56.56
N SER A 274 24.21 32.51 -56.13
CA SER A 274 24.79 32.91 -54.84
C SER A 274 23.80 32.95 -53.67
N GLU A 275 24.30 32.66 -52.46
CA GLU A 275 24.10 33.33 -51.16
C GLU A 275 22.91 34.29 -50.95
N PRO A 276 22.24 34.24 -49.79
CA PRO A 276 22.92 34.60 -48.53
C PRO A 276 22.72 33.65 -47.33
N GLU A 277 23.62 33.78 -46.36
CA GLU A 277 23.51 33.21 -45.02
C GLU A 277 22.24 33.70 -44.33
N ALA A 278 21.38 32.77 -43.92
CA ALA A 278 20.24 33.04 -43.05
C ALA A 278 20.47 32.32 -41.71
N GLU A 279 20.26 33.05 -40.62
CA GLU A 279 20.54 32.60 -39.26
C GLU A 279 19.76 31.32 -38.94
N VAL A 280 20.46 30.33 -38.38
CA VAL A 280 19.80 29.13 -37.85
C VAL A 280 19.13 29.51 -36.54
N GLU A 281 17.89 30.00 -36.62
CA GLU A 281 16.97 29.93 -35.50
C GLU A 281 16.82 28.45 -35.16
N THR A 282 17.52 28.02 -34.11
CA THR A 282 17.32 26.70 -33.52
C THR A 282 15.92 26.70 -32.93
N VAL A 283 14.96 26.21 -33.72
CA VAL A 283 13.60 25.92 -33.27
C VAL A 283 13.71 24.89 -32.16
N ALA A 284 13.82 25.37 -30.93
CA ALA A 284 13.84 24.54 -29.75
C ALA A 284 12.52 23.79 -29.74
N ALA A 285 12.58 22.50 -30.07
CA ALA A 285 11.42 21.62 -30.00
C ALA A 285 10.95 21.67 -28.55
N THR A 286 9.84 22.39 -28.32
CA THR A 286 9.18 22.47 -27.03
C THR A 286 8.62 21.09 -26.74
N ARG A 287 9.46 20.23 -26.12
CA ARG A 287 9.04 18.97 -25.54
C ARG A 287 7.86 19.29 -24.64
N THR A 288 6.68 18.77 -25.00
CA THR A 288 5.54 18.72 -24.10
C THR A 288 6.00 18.05 -22.80
N PRO A 289 5.64 18.57 -21.62
CA PRO A 289 6.03 17.92 -20.37
C PRO A 289 5.48 16.49 -20.36
N ASP A 290 6.33 15.55 -19.96
CA ASP A 290 5.97 14.12 -19.91
C ASP A 290 4.79 13.95 -18.95
N VAL A 291 3.66 13.41 -19.44
CA VAL A 291 2.48 13.17 -18.60
C VAL A 291 2.77 12.00 -17.67
N PHE A 292 2.50 12.17 -16.38
CA PHE A 292 2.68 11.10 -15.40
C PHE A 292 1.70 9.94 -15.68
N LYS A 293 2.24 8.73 -15.85
CA LYS A 293 1.48 7.50 -16.06
C LYS A 293 1.78 6.51 -14.95
N TYR A 294 0.76 5.75 -14.56
CA TYR A 294 0.95 4.63 -13.64
C TYR A 294 1.64 3.47 -14.38
N ASN A 295 2.56 2.79 -13.70
CA ASN A 295 3.23 1.60 -14.20
C ASN A 295 3.36 0.54 -13.08
N PRO A 296 3.68 -0.71 -13.42
CA PRO A 296 3.90 -1.81 -12.47
C PRO A 296 4.72 -1.53 -11.21
N LEU A 297 5.74 -0.67 -11.26
CA LEU A 297 6.59 -0.38 -10.11
C LEU A 297 5.84 0.36 -9.00
N HIS A 298 4.78 1.11 -9.31
CA HIS A 298 3.95 1.79 -8.31
C HIS A 298 3.15 0.80 -7.44
N ASP A 299 2.68 -0.30 -8.03
CA ASP A 299 2.06 -1.40 -7.27
C ASP A 299 3.11 -2.16 -6.44
N LEU A 300 4.33 -2.37 -6.97
CA LEU A 300 5.41 -3.06 -6.24
C LEU A 300 5.98 -2.23 -5.07
N GLU A 301 6.09 -0.91 -5.21
CA GLU A 301 6.38 -0.01 -4.09
C GLU A 301 5.28 -0.15 -3.01
N SER A 302 4.02 -0.22 -3.42
CA SER A 302 2.89 -0.40 -2.50
C SER A 302 2.92 -1.77 -1.78
N VAL A 303 3.34 -2.85 -2.46
CA VAL A 303 3.63 -4.16 -1.84
C VAL A 303 4.73 -4.04 -0.78
N TRP A 304 5.79 -3.27 -1.05
CA TRP A 304 6.86 -3.05 -0.09
C TRP A 304 6.39 -2.26 1.15
N TRP A 305 5.58 -1.21 0.98
CA TRP A 305 4.98 -0.48 2.10
C TRP A 305 4.03 -1.37 2.93
N VAL A 306 3.26 -2.26 2.30
CA VAL A 306 2.45 -3.28 2.98
C VAL A 306 3.33 -4.25 3.79
N ALA A 307 4.45 -4.71 3.22
CA ALA A 307 5.40 -5.59 3.90
C ALA A 307 6.06 -4.92 5.12
N LEU A 308 6.46 -3.66 4.99
CA LEU A 308 6.98 -2.85 6.10
C LEU A 308 5.91 -2.59 7.17
N TYR A 309 4.66 -2.34 6.77
CA TYR A 309 3.54 -2.17 7.71
C TYR A 309 3.29 -3.45 8.53
N MET A 310 3.30 -4.61 7.89
CA MET A 310 3.17 -5.88 8.60
C MET A 310 4.32 -6.13 9.58
N LEU A 311 5.56 -5.76 9.21
CA LEU A 311 6.71 -5.86 10.09
C LEU A 311 6.54 -4.93 11.32
N LEU A 312 6.24 -3.66 11.09
CA LEU A 312 6.22 -2.65 12.16
C LEU A 312 4.97 -2.74 13.05
N CYS A 313 3.80 -3.05 12.48
CA CYS A 313 2.53 -3.15 13.21
C CYS A 313 2.24 -4.57 13.74
N SER A 314 3.26 -5.44 13.79
CA SER A 314 3.21 -6.74 14.47
C SER A 314 3.39 -6.61 15.97
N THR A 315 2.84 -7.56 16.76
CA THR A 315 3.10 -7.61 18.20
C THR A 315 4.39 -8.40 18.49
N PRO A 316 5.45 -7.77 19.01
CA PRO A 316 6.68 -8.46 19.34
C PRO A 316 6.54 -9.30 20.62
N TYR A 317 7.26 -10.41 20.70
CA TYR A 317 7.41 -11.18 21.93
C TYR A 317 8.70 -10.77 22.67
N LYS A 318 8.63 -10.60 23.99
CA LYS A 318 9.81 -10.31 24.80
C LYS A 318 10.59 -11.60 25.07
N ASP A 319 11.83 -11.69 24.58
CA ASP A 319 12.78 -12.71 25.03
C ASP A 319 13.00 -12.55 26.56
N PRO A 320 12.77 -13.59 27.37
CA PRO A 320 13.03 -13.55 28.82
C PRO A 320 14.47 -13.17 29.22
N LYS A 321 15.44 -13.26 28.29
CA LYS A 321 16.83 -12.83 28.49
C LYS A 321 17.07 -11.35 28.17
N MET A 322 16.15 -10.69 27.48
CA MET A 322 16.29 -9.28 27.13
C MET A 322 15.97 -8.42 28.34
N ASP A 323 16.91 -7.53 28.65
CA ASP A 323 16.75 -6.51 29.68
C ASP A 323 15.51 -5.62 29.43
N GLN A 324 14.95 -5.03 30.49
CA GLN A 324 13.75 -4.19 30.38
C GLN A 324 14.01 -2.89 29.61
N ASP A 325 15.12 -2.21 29.87
CA ASP A 325 15.43 -0.92 29.24
C ASP A 325 15.78 -1.12 27.76
N ALA A 326 16.54 -2.18 27.46
CA ALA A 326 16.82 -2.59 26.08
C ALA A 326 15.54 -2.92 25.29
N TRP A 327 14.62 -3.68 25.91
CA TRP A 327 13.32 -4.00 25.32
C TRP A 327 12.48 -2.75 25.05
N GLU A 328 12.38 -1.84 26.02
CA GLU A 328 11.63 -0.59 25.88
C GLU A 328 12.24 0.35 24.83
N MET A 329 13.56 0.43 24.76
CA MET A 329 14.27 1.18 23.71
C MET A 329 13.93 0.63 22.32
N HIS A 330 14.02 -0.68 22.10
CA HIS A 330 13.64 -1.26 20.81
C HIS A 330 12.16 -1.03 20.48
N LEU A 331 11.24 -1.07 21.46
CA LEU A 331 9.83 -0.74 21.22
C LEU A 331 9.63 0.73 20.80
N ARG A 332 10.36 1.68 21.40
CA ARG A 332 10.36 3.09 20.96
C ARG A 332 10.93 3.27 19.56
N ASN A 333 11.87 2.43 19.14
CA ASN A 333 12.39 2.49 17.76
C ASN A 333 11.35 1.99 16.74
N HIS A 334 10.63 0.90 17.04
CA HIS A 334 9.46 0.49 16.22
C HIS A 334 8.39 1.59 16.15
N ALA A 335 8.12 2.25 17.29
CA ALA A 335 7.18 3.36 17.38
C ALA A 335 7.51 4.48 16.40
N SER A 336 8.75 4.99 16.49
CA SER A 336 9.18 6.15 15.72
C SER A 336 9.19 5.80 14.24
N LEU A 337 9.75 4.64 13.86
CA LEU A 337 9.79 4.23 12.46
C LEU A 337 8.39 3.98 11.89
N ALA A 338 7.43 3.44 12.66
CA ALA A 338 6.06 3.29 12.19
C ALA A 338 5.35 4.65 11.99
N ALA A 339 5.54 5.59 12.91
CA ALA A 339 5.01 6.94 12.78
C ALA A 339 5.65 7.69 11.60
N ASP A 340 6.96 7.58 11.40
CA ASP A 340 7.64 8.18 10.26
C ASP A 340 7.24 7.52 8.93
N ALA A 341 7.16 6.18 8.88
CA ALA A 341 6.77 5.46 7.66
C ALA A 341 5.34 5.77 7.20
N PHE A 342 4.39 5.98 8.13
CA PHE A 342 2.96 6.08 7.78
C PHE A 342 2.30 7.44 8.04
N ASP A 343 2.84 8.30 8.92
CA ASP A 343 2.32 9.67 9.13
C ASP A 343 3.22 10.78 8.52
N ASN A 344 4.44 10.46 8.07
CA ASN A 344 5.42 11.47 7.60
C ASN A 344 5.80 11.27 6.11
N ILE A 345 5.11 11.98 5.21
CA ILE A 345 5.34 11.88 3.76
C ILE A 345 6.78 12.24 3.33
N GLU A 346 7.42 13.17 4.04
CA GLU A 346 8.82 13.56 3.78
C GLU A 346 9.79 12.42 4.11
N PHE A 347 9.47 11.60 5.12
CA PHE A 347 10.23 10.38 5.40
C PHE A 347 10.05 9.36 4.27
N ARG A 348 8.82 9.14 3.78
CA ARG A 348 8.56 8.23 2.65
C ARG A 348 9.34 8.64 1.40
N GLY A 349 9.33 9.93 1.05
CA GLY A 349 10.11 10.48 -0.05
C GLY A 349 11.63 10.26 0.10
N ARG A 350 12.19 10.45 1.30
CA ARG A 350 13.61 10.15 1.57
C ARG A 350 13.93 8.66 1.57
N ALA A 351 13.03 7.80 2.04
CA ALA A 351 13.22 6.36 2.05
C ALA A 351 13.29 5.80 0.62
N MET A 352 12.43 6.29 -0.27
CA MET A 352 12.37 5.85 -1.67
C MET A 352 13.32 6.62 -2.60
N ALA A 353 14.10 7.60 -2.11
CA ALA A 353 15.09 8.30 -2.91
C ALA A 353 16.24 7.37 -3.36
N SER A 354 16.94 7.75 -4.43
CA SER A 354 18.14 7.06 -4.94
C SER A 354 19.29 7.00 -3.91
N THR A 355 19.45 8.04 -3.08
CA THR A 355 20.36 8.07 -1.94
C THR A 355 19.69 7.67 -0.61
N GLY A 356 18.43 7.22 -0.67
CA GLY A 356 17.69 6.74 0.47
C GLY A 356 18.30 5.47 1.04
N ASN A 357 18.45 5.41 2.36
CA ASN A 357 18.84 4.23 3.10
C ASN A 357 18.13 4.25 4.46
N ILE A 358 17.30 3.25 4.74
CA ILE A 358 16.59 3.14 6.04
C ILE A 358 17.17 2.05 6.96
N TRP A 359 18.23 1.34 6.52
CA TRP A 359 18.94 0.36 7.35
C TRP A 359 19.37 0.89 8.73
N PRO A 360 19.94 2.11 8.88
CA PRO A 360 20.32 2.66 10.18
C PRO A 360 19.17 2.83 11.18
N VAL A 361 17.91 2.77 10.72
CA VAL A 361 16.73 2.75 11.59
C VAL A 361 16.22 1.32 11.78
N LEU A 362 16.21 0.51 10.72
CA LEU A 362 15.80 -0.91 10.76
C LEU A 362 16.70 -1.76 11.67
N GLU A 363 18.00 -1.49 11.74
CA GLU A 363 18.94 -2.22 12.61
C GLU A 363 18.70 -1.94 14.11
N THR A 364 18.01 -0.84 14.43
CA THR A 364 17.66 -0.47 15.81
C THR A 364 16.38 -1.15 16.33
N LEU A 365 15.69 -1.90 15.46
CA LEU A 365 14.55 -2.74 15.84
C LEU A 365 15.01 -3.96 16.66
N LEU A 366 14.05 -4.77 17.10
CA LEU A 366 14.36 -6.03 17.80
C LEU A 366 15.12 -6.96 16.85
N PRO A 367 16.09 -7.76 17.30
CA PRO A 367 16.93 -8.55 16.39
C PRO A 367 16.17 -9.44 15.38
N PRO A 368 15.04 -10.10 15.71
CA PRO A 368 14.23 -10.82 14.73
C PRO A 368 13.58 -9.90 13.67
N PHE A 369 13.22 -8.67 14.04
CA PHE A 369 12.60 -7.68 13.16
C PHE A 369 13.66 -6.99 12.28
N ALA A 370 14.83 -6.65 12.83
CA ALA A 370 15.97 -6.12 12.09
C ALA A 370 16.43 -7.09 10.99
N ALA A 371 16.43 -8.40 11.27
CA ALA A 371 16.75 -9.43 10.27
C ALA A 371 15.75 -9.49 9.10
N VAL A 372 14.47 -9.20 9.34
CA VAL A 372 13.47 -9.04 8.27
C VAL A 372 13.64 -7.69 7.57
N GLY A 373 13.92 -6.63 8.33
CA GLY A 373 14.23 -5.29 7.82
C GLY A 373 15.36 -5.28 6.81
N ALA A 374 16.43 -6.05 7.04
CA ALA A 374 17.54 -6.20 6.08
C ALA A 374 17.04 -6.66 4.70
N LYS A 375 16.14 -7.65 4.70
CA LYS A 375 15.54 -8.21 3.48
C LYS A 375 14.48 -7.29 2.84
N LEU A 376 13.85 -6.41 3.63
CA LEU A 376 13.05 -5.34 3.07
C LEU A 376 13.92 -4.25 2.44
N GLU A 377 15.07 -3.90 3.02
CA GLU A 377 15.98 -2.92 2.43
C GLU A 377 16.55 -3.40 1.09
N GLU A 378 16.98 -4.66 1.01
CA GLU A 378 17.40 -5.29 -0.24
C GLU A 378 16.31 -5.18 -1.34
N ILE A 379 15.02 -5.38 -0.99
CA ILE A 379 13.92 -5.21 -1.94
C ILE A 379 13.73 -3.73 -2.34
N ARG A 380 13.83 -2.80 -1.38
CA ARG A 380 13.68 -1.36 -1.63
C ARG A 380 14.70 -0.89 -2.66
N GLU A 381 15.95 -1.31 -2.51
CA GLU A 381 17.04 -0.99 -3.44
C GLU A 381 16.74 -1.49 -4.85
N HIS A 382 16.21 -2.72 -5.02
CA HIS A 382 15.84 -3.25 -6.34
C HIS A 382 14.64 -2.52 -6.97
N VAL A 383 13.65 -2.11 -6.17
CA VAL A 383 12.52 -1.29 -6.66
C VAL A 383 13.02 0.09 -7.11
N VAL A 384 13.90 0.73 -6.33
CA VAL A 384 14.51 2.03 -6.67
C VAL A 384 15.43 1.92 -7.90
N ALA A 385 16.19 0.84 -8.03
CA ALA A 385 17.00 0.55 -9.22
C ALA A 385 16.13 0.45 -10.49
N ALA A 386 14.97 -0.19 -10.39
CA ALA A 386 14.03 -0.32 -11.51
C ALA A 386 13.39 1.02 -11.89
N PHE A 387 13.04 1.90 -10.93
CA PHE A 387 12.61 3.26 -11.24
C PHE A 387 13.71 4.09 -11.94
N LEU A 388 14.94 4.03 -11.42
CA LEU A 388 16.10 4.70 -12.03
C LEU A 388 16.38 4.22 -13.46
N ASN A 389 16.12 2.94 -13.75
CA ASN A 389 16.24 2.35 -15.08
C ASN A 389 15.06 2.74 -16.00
N ALA A 390 13.84 2.72 -15.48
CA ALA A 390 12.62 3.13 -16.19
C ALA A 390 12.72 4.57 -16.71
N GLU A 391 13.13 5.48 -15.85
CA GLU A 391 13.10 6.92 -16.12
C GLU A 391 14.30 7.47 -16.91
N GLU A 392 15.20 6.60 -17.38
CA GLU A 392 16.18 6.98 -18.40
C GLU A 392 15.49 7.44 -19.69
N ASP A 393 14.38 6.79 -20.05
CA ASP A 393 13.56 7.10 -21.22
C ASP A 393 12.06 6.94 -20.88
N ILE A 394 11.49 7.94 -20.21
CA ILE A 394 10.06 7.96 -19.82
C ILE A 394 9.09 7.57 -20.96
N PRO A 395 9.25 8.05 -22.21
CA PRO A 395 8.45 7.60 -23.36
C PRO A 395 8.48 6.09 -23.67
N ALA A 396 9.49 5.36 -23.17
CA ALA A 396 9.65 3.92 -23.34
C ALA A 396 9.18 3.09 -22.13
N ILE A 397 8.65 3.72 -21.06
CA ILE A 397 8.10 2.99 -19.91
C ILE A 397 6.82 2.26 -20.34
N ASP A 398 6.89 0.93 -20.33
CA ASP A 398 5.78 0.00 -20.55
C ASP A 398 5.60 -0.93 -19.34
N PHE A 399 4.63 -1.84 -19.40
CA PHE A 399 4.33 -2.75 -18.29
C PHE A 399 5.33 -3.91 -18.13
N THR A 400 6.39 -3.97 -18.94
CA THR A 400 7.51 -4.93 -18.78
C THR A 400 8.57 -4.44 -17.78
N VAL A 401 8.55 -3.14 -17.42
CA VAL A 401 9.59 -2.46 -16.63
C VAL A 401 9.82 -3.05 -15.22
N ALA A 402 8.85 -3.80 -14.68
CA ALA A 402 8.95 -4.46 -13.38
C ALA A 402 9.40 -5.94 -13.44
N ASN A 403 9.61 -6.52 -14.62
CA ASN A 403 9.80 -7.96 -14.81
C ASN A 403 10.94 -8.57 -13.97
N SER A 404 12.08 -7.89 -13.87
CA SER A 404 13.24 -8.33 -13.05
C SER A 404 12.94 -8.28 -11.55
N VAL A 405 12.21 -7.24 -11.10
CA VAL A 405 11.91 -6.99 -9.69
C VAL A 405 11.02 -8.10 -9.09
N TYR A 406 10.07 -8.62 -9.87
CA TYR A 406 9.15 -9.67 -9.42
C TYR A 406 9.84 -10.93 -8.88
N GLY A 407 10.85 -11.42 -9.61
CA GLY A 407 11.62 -12.61 -9.20
C GLY A 407 12.37 -12.36 -7.89
N PHE A 408 13.03 -11.20 -7.79
CA PHE A 408 13.77 -10.80 -6.60
C PHE A 408 12.88 -10.70 -5.35
N ILE A 409 11.73 -10.01 -5.46
CA ILE A 409 10.78 -9.89 -4.34
C ILE A 409 10.30 -11.28 -3.90
N LEU A 410 9.89 -12.15 -4.84
CA LEU A 410 9.36 -13.47 -4.51
C LEU A 410 10.40 -14.35 -3.80
N VAL A 411 11.65 -14.35 -4.28
CA VAL A 411 12.78 -15.07 -3.65
C VAL A 411 13.08 -14.51 -2.27
N THR A 412 13.18 -13.18 -2.12
CA THR A 412 13.53 -12.54 -0.85
C THR A 412 12.42 -12.66 0.19
N PHE A 413 11.15 -12.55 -0.21
CA PHE A 413 10.01 -12.85 0.64
C PHE A 413 9.97 -14.33 1.06
N THR A 414 10.31 -15.26 0.17
CA THR A 414 10.46 -16.69 0.50
C THR A 414 11.59 -16.94 1.52
N LYS A 415 12.73 -16.24 1.36
CA LYS A 415 13.83 -16.23 2.34
C LYS A 415 13.34 -15.71 3.71
N ILE A 416 12.51 -14.66 3.74
CA ILE A 416 11.89 -14.16 4.99
C ILE A 416 10.95 -15.21 5.60
N THR A 417 10.03 -15.81 4.84
CA THR A 417 9.10 -16.85 5.32
C THR A 417 9.84 -17.99 6.01
N LYS A 418 10.82 -18.60 5.31
CA LYS A 418 11.69 -19.66 5.84
C LYS A 418 12.42 -19.22 7.13
N SER A 419 12.77 -17.94 7.24
CA SER A 419 13.42 -17.39 8.45
C SER A 419 12.46 -17.20 9.63
N LEU A 420 11.15 -17.09 9.39
CA LEU A 420 10.11 -16.93 10.41
C LEU A 420 9.52 -18.27 10.86
N GLU A 421 9.57 -19.31 10.01
CA GLU A 421 9.11 -20.67 10.33
C GLU A 421 9.67 -21.18 11.68
N GLY A 422 8.76 -21.62 12.56
CA GLY A 422 9.10 -22.19 13.85
C GLY A 422 9.56 -21.20 14.94
N LYS A 423 9.81 -19.92 14.61
CA LYS A 423 10.08 -18.88 15.62
C LYS A 423 8.80 -18.54 16.36
N LYS A 424 8.84 -18.59 17.70
CA LYS A 424 7.71 -18.22 18.57
C LYS A 424 7.67 -16.72 18.89
N ASP A 425 8.69 -15.99 18.44
CA ASP A 425 9.06 -14.68 18.97
C ASP A 425 8.45 -13.50 18.20
N ILE A 426 7.73 -13.78 17.11
CA ILE A 426 6.96 -12.79 16.34
C ILE A 426 5.52 -13.30 16.28
N LYS A 427 4.63 -12.65 17.04
CA LYS A 427 3.19 -12.87 16.88
C LYS A 427 2.64 -11.69 16.09
N ILE A 428 2.58 -11.84 14.77
CA ILE A 428 1.83 -10.92 13.92
C ILE A 428 0.39 -10.88 14.44
N VAL A 429 0.05 -9.75 15.04
CA VAL A 429 -1.31 -9.33 15.37
C VAL A 429 -1.32 -7.93 14.80
N THR A 430 -1.91 -7.76 13.62
CA THR A 430 -2.12 -6.44 13.06
C THR A 430 -3.00 -5.66 14.02
N THR A 431 -2.43 -4.59 14.57
CA THR A 431 -3.16 -3.52 15.25
C THR A 431 -2.93 -2.26 14.46
N ASP A 432 -3.93 -1.40 14.35
CA ASP A 432 -3.74 -0.11 13.69
C ASP A 432 -2.60 0.70 14.36
N THR A 433 -2.02 1.65 13.62
CA THR A 433 -0.91 2.47 14.13
C THR A 433 -1.29 3.26 15.38
N SER A 434 -2.56 3.64 15.56
CA SER A 434 -3.04 4.34 16.75
C SER A 434 -3.09 3.43 17.98
N ALA A 435 -3.38 2.14 17.82
CA ALA A 435 -3.32 1.13 18.87
C ALA A 435 -1.87 0.84 19.31
N MET A 436 -0.92 0.77 18.37
CA MET A 436 0.49 0.69 18.73
C MET A 436 0.95 1.97 19.44
N VAL A 437 0.66 3.17 18.89
CA VAL A 437 0.93 4.47 19.54
C VAL A 437 0.29 4.58 20.92
N ALA A 438 -0.92 4.04 21.13
CA ALA A 438 -1.57 4.00 22.44
C ALA A 438 -0.87 3.05 23.42
N TYR A 439 -0.44 1.88 22.96
CA TYR A 439 0.39 0.95 23.76
C TYR A 439 1.71 1.60 24.18
N LEU A 440 2.37 2.30 23.26
CA LEU A 440 3.63 3.00 23.50
C LEU A 440 3.48 4.18 24.46
N LYS A 441 2.45 5.03 24.27
CA LYS A 441 2.08 6.05 25.27
C LYS A 441 1.78 5.42 26.64
N SER A 442 1.23 4.21 26.69
CA SER A 442 1.02 3.49 27.96
C SER A 442 2.33 3.03 28.61
N LEU A 443 3.39 2.79 27.84
CA LEU A 443 4.74 2.49 28.34
C LEU A 443 5.44 3.78 28.80
N GLU A 444 5.43 4.84 27.99
CA GLU A 444 5.98 6.16 28.36
C GLU A 444 5.38 6.66 29.70
N ASN A 445 4.06 6.55 29.87
CA ASN A 445 3.38 6.91 31.12
C ASN A 445 3.78 6.03 32.31
N LYS A 446 4.14 4.75 32.11
CA LYS A 446 4.64 3.87 33.20
C LYS A 446 6.06 4.25 33.61
N ILE A 447 6.92 4.56 32.65
CA ILE A 447 8.32 4.94 32.85
C ILE A 447 8.40 6.32 33.52
N ALA A 448 7.56 7.27 33.10
CA ALA A 448 7.39 8.54 33.79
C ALA A 448 6.79 8.36 35.21
N GLY A 449 5.98 7.31 35.41
CA GLY A 449 5.42 6.95 36.72
C GLY A 449 6.46 6.41 37.70
N SER A 450 7.40 5.56 37.28
CA SER A 450 8.45 5.04 38.17
C SER A 450 9.44 6.12 38.59
N LEU A 451 9.80 7.04 37.68
CA LEU A 451 10.65 8.20 37.98
C LEU A 451 10.03 9.21 38.95
N SER A 452 8.73 9.09 39.26
CA SER A 452 8.04 9.90 40.28
C SER A 452 7.81 9.18 41.62
N ALA A 453 8.25 7.91 41.73
CA ALA A 453 8.11 7.09 42.92
C ALA A 453 9.41 6.96 43.75
N ASP A 454 10.58 7.17 43.13
CA ASP A 454 11.90 7.07 43.79
C ASP A 454 12.36 8.36 44.50
N ASP A 455 11.59 9.46 44.41
CA ASP A 455 11.96 10.79 44.95
C ASP A 455 11.34 11.07 46.36
N THR A 456 10.89 10.04 47.08
CA THR A 456 10.41 10.16 48.47
C THR A 456 10.95 9.05 49.39
N ASP A 457 12.27 8.95 49.55
CA ASP A 457 12.89 8.20 50.65
C ASP A 457 14.15 8.92 51.18
N ALA A 458 13.95 9.99 51.96
CA ALA A 458 14.92 10.54 52.90
C ALA A 458 14.24 11.49 53.91
N GLU A 459 13.99 11.00 55.13
CA GLU A 459 14.37 11.63 56.41
C GLU A 459 13.73 10.86 57.59
N GLU A 460 14.52 10.00 58.22
CA GLU A 460 14.25 9.48 59.57
C GLU A 460 14.79 10.50 60.60
N GLU A 461 13.92 11.07 61.44
CA GLU A 461 14.30 11.52 62.79
C GLU A 461 13.27 10.97 63.81
N GLU A 462 13.76 10.25 64.81
CA GLU A 462 13.02 9.81 65.99
C GLU A 462 13.10 10.88 67.10
N ASP A 463 11.99 11.24 67.76
CA ASP A 463 11.86 11.17 69.24
C ASP A 463 10.38 11.26 69.71
N GLU A 464 10.14 10.92 70.98
CA GLU A 464 8.87 10.45 71.57
C GLU A 464 7.72 11.47 71.82
N GLY A 465 6.47 10.96 71.91
CA GLY A 465 5.28 11.82 72.19
C GLY A 465 3.97 11.26 72.79
N ARG A 466 3.71 9.94 72.87
CA ARG A 466 2.61 9.29 73.66
C ARG A 466 1.11 9.63 73.31
N PRO A 467 0.06 8.89 73.79
CA PRO A 467 -0.53 7.76 73.05
C PRO A 467 -2.11 7.80 72.99
N PRO A 468 -2.92 6.70 72.91
CA PRO A 468 -3.80 6.49 71.74
C PRO A 468 -5.30 6.19 72.02
N LYS A 469 -6.18 6.35 71.01
CA LYS A 469 -7.54 5.77 70.92
C LYS A 469 -8.00 5.71 69.45
N ALA A 470 -8.83 4.80 68.97
CA ALA A 470 -9.22 3.45 69.41
C ALA A 470 -9.92 2.75 68.21
N SER A 471 -9.87 1.42 68.12
CA SER A 471 -10.56 0.67 67.06
C SER A 471 -12.09 0.67 67.25
N LYS A 472 -12.83 0.48 66.14
CA LYS A 472 -14.17 -0.11 66.17
C LYS A 472 -14.54 -0.76 64.83
N THR A 473 -14.52 -2.09 64.83
CA THR A 473 -15.18 -2.96 63.84
C THR A 473 -16.64 -3.20 64.23
N HIS A 474 -17.51 -3.40 63.24
CA HIS A 474 -18.67 -4.32 63.28
C HIS A 474 -19.24 -4.43 61.85
N HIS A 475 -19.39 -5.64 61.30
CA HIS A 475 -20.70 -6.33 61.11
C HIS A 475 -21.75 -5.48 60.37
N GLY A 476 -22.34 -5.89 59.24
CA GLY A 476 -22.45 -7.22 58.67
C GLY A 476 -23.93 -7.65 58.66
N ALA A 477 -24.55 -7.65 57.47
CA ALA A 477 -25.90 -8.18 57.27
C ALA A 477 -26.07 -8.62 55.81
N THR A 478 -26.32 -9.91 55.61
CA THR A 478 -26.76 -10.51 54.34
C THR A 478 -28.28 -10.42 54.22
N ALA A 479 -28.79 -10.19 53.01
CA ALA A 479 -30.16 -10.53 52.64
C ALA A 479 -30.24 -10.86 51.15
N SER A 480 -30.84 -12.01 50.83
CA SER A 480 -31.10 -12.49 49.47
C SER A 480 -32.59 -12.87 49.35
N SER A 481 -33.25 -12.40 48.29
CA SER A 481 -34.50 -12.93 47.70
C SER A 481 -34.87 -12.02 46.52
N SER A 482 -34.72 -12.40 45.24
CA SER A 482 -35.48 -13.39 44.46
C SER A 482 -36.79 -12.88 43.82
N ALA A 483 -36.83 -13.01 42.49
CA ALA A 483 -37.98 -13.36 41.64
C ALA A 483 -39.06 -12.31 41.28
N ALA A 484 -39.62 -12.53 40.07
CA ALA A 484 -40.72 -11.84 39.37
C ALA A 484 -40.42 -10.39 38.95
N LEU A 485 -40.69 -9.97 37.70
CA LEU A 485 -41.45 -10.58 36.60
C LEU A 485 -40.77 -10.30 35.25
#